data_AF-A0A8J7DCK8-F1
#
_entry.id   AF-A0A8J7DCK8-F1
#
_cell.length_a   1.000
_cell.length_b   1.000
_cell.length_c   1.000
_cell.angle_alpha   90.00
_cell.angle_beta   90.00
_cell.angle_gamma   90.00
#
_symmetry.space_group_name_H-M   'P 1'
#
loop_
_entity.id
_entity.type
_entity.pdbx_description
1 polymer ?
#
loop_
_entity_poly.entity_id
_entity_poly.type
_entity_poly.pdbx_seq_one_letter_code
_entity_poly.pdbx_strand_id
1 'polypeptide(L)'
;MKGLYQKGYDRQAIIDLLRFIDWLVNLPEALEQVFWQALLSYQEERRMKYVMSIERFAEARGRQQGAKEERRELILRQLSRKLGTLPVETRSQISNLSPSQLEDLSEALLDFAALSDLNEWLSQLEAQQAEVLQQLADKFGQLDEAVGAQVQALSSSSLAKLNEAAADFTAVDELLDWLKARSHPAADNHSEL
;
A
#
# COMPACT_ATOMS: atom_id res chain seq x y z
N MET A 1 -22.20 -9.16 -14.52
CA MET A 1 -21.48 -9.58 -15.74
C MET A 1 -22.40 -10.11 -16.84
N LYS A 2 -23.20 -11.19 -16.63
CA LYS A 2 -24.13 -11.73 -17.67
C LYS A 2 -25.20 -10.74 -18.17
N GLY A 3 -25.61 -9.78 -17.34
CA GLY A 3 -26.63 -8.77 -17.69
C GLY A 3 -26.19 -7.65 -18.64
N LEU A 4 -24.87 -7.44 -18.86
CA LEU A 4 -24.38 -6.39 -19.78
C LEU A 4 -24.34 -6.89 -21.23
N TYR A 5 -23.94 -8.15 -21.44
CA TYR A 5 -24.07 -8.83 -22.73
C TYR A 5 -25.52 -8.92 -23.20
N GLN A 6 -26.46 -9.17 -22.27
CA GLN A 6 -27.90 -9.22 -22.57
C GLN A 6 -28.49 -7.85 -22.94
N LYS A 7 -27.78 -6.74 -22.64
CA LYS A 7 -28.18 -5.38 -23.02
C LYS A 7 -27.51 -4.89 -24.31
N GLY A 8 -26.79 -5.75 -25.03
CA GLY A 8 -26.20 -5.44 -26.34
C GLY A 8 -24.91 -4.63 -26.29
N TYR A 9 -24.26 -4.49 -25.13
CA TYR A 9 -22.95 -3.87 -25.05
C TYR A 9 -21.89 -4.76 -25.69
N ASP A 10 -21.05 -4.16 -26.53
CA ASP A 10 -19.96 -4.86 -27.19
C ASP A 10 -18.92 -5.35 -26.17
N ARG A 11 -18.29 -6.49 -26.49
CA ARG A 11 -17.27 -7.13 -25.65
C ARG A 11 -16.13 -6.17 -25.34
N GLN A 12 -15.74 -5.34 -26.32
CA GLN A 12 -14.67 -4.36 -26.14
C GLN A 12 -15.05 -3.29 -25.11
N ALA A 13 -16.27 -2.76 -25.18
CA ALA A 13 -16.78 -1.79 -24.21
C ALA A 13 -16.86 -2.37 -22.79
N ILE A 14 -17.19 -3.66 -22.65
CA ILE A 14 -17.20 -4.34 -21.35
C ILE A 14 -15.78 -4.51 -20.79
N ILE A 15 -14.81 -4.85 -21.65
CA ILE A 15 -13.41 -4.98 -21.24
C ILE A 15 -12.82 -3.60 -20.90
N ASP A 16 -13.13 -2.57 -21.67
CA ASP A 16 -12.66 -1.21 -21.40
C ASP A 16 -13.27 -0.64 -20.11
N LEU A 17 -14.55 -0.95 -19.83
CA LEU A 17 -15.19 -0.63 -18.56
C LEU A 17 -14.53 -1.36 -17.39
N LEU A 18 -14.18 -2.64 -17.54
CA LEU A 18 -13.50 -3.40 -16.49
C LEU A 18 -12.09 -2.88 -16.26
N ARG A 19 -11.34 -2.59 -17.32
CA ARG A 19 -10.01 -1.96 -17.23
C ARG A 19 -10.08 -0.60 -16.55
N PHE A 20 -11.15 0.16 -16.81
CA PHE A 20 -11.40 1.44 -16.13
C PHE A 20 -11.72 1.25 -14.64
N ILE A 21 -12.51 0.24 -14.27
CA ILE A 21 -12.79 -0.10 -12.86
C ILE A 21 -11.51 -0.57 -12.16
N ASP A 22 -10.72 -1.44 -12.80
CA ASP A 22 -9.46 -1.94 -12.26
C ASP A 22 -8.44 -0.81 -12.08
N TRP A 23 -8.43 0.16 -13.00
CA TRP A 23 -7.64 1.39 -12.89
C TRP A 23 -8.12 2.31 -11.78
N LEU A 24 -9.45 2.43 -11.58
CA LEU A 24 -10.03 3.18 -10.46
C LEU A 24 -9.70 2.55 -9.10
N VAL A 25 -9.61 1.22 -9.02
CA VAL A 25 -9.25 0.50 -7.80
C VAL A 25 -7.76 0.71 -7.43
N ASN A 26 -6.89 0.95 -8.41
CA ASN A 26 -5.44 1.11 -8.21
C ASN A 26 -4.94 2.54 -8.49
N LEU A 27 -5.82 3.54 -8.35
CA LEU A 27 -5.51 4.92 -8.71
C LEU A 27 -4.43 5.52 -7.75
N PRO A 28 -3.33 6.09 -8.26
CA PRO A 28 -2.32 6.77 -7.43
C PRO A 28 -2.94 7.92 -6.63
N GLU A 29 -2.53 8.12 -5.38
CA GLU A 29 -3.13 9.09 -4.44
C GLU A 29 -3.29 10.50 -5.03
N ALA A 30 -2.31 10.97 -5.81
CA ALA A 30 -2.35 12.28 -6.45
C ALA A 30 -3.46 12.40 -7.52
N LEU A 31 -3.66 11.37 -8.35
CA LEU A 31 -4.71 11.36 -9.37
C LEU A 31 -6.09 11.14 -8.76
N GLU A 32 -6.12 10.43 -7.65
CA GLU A 32 -7.32 10.13 -6.92
C GLU A 32 -7.95 11.37 -6.28
N GLN A 33 -7.15 12.24 -5.66
CA GLN A 33 -7.66 13.51 -5.14
C GLN A 33 -8.31 14.37 -6.23
N VAL A 34 -7.68 14.42 -7.40
CA VAL A 34 -8.20 15.17 -8.57
C VAL A 34 -9.49 14.53 -9.08
N PHE A 35 -9.54 13.20 -9.14
CA PHE A 35 -10.73 12.46 -9.56
C PHE A 35 -11.93 12.71 -8.63
N TRP A 36 -11.72 12.65 -7.31
CA TRP A 36 -12.79 12.90 -6.34
C TRP A 36 -13.27 14.35 -6.35
N GLN A 37 -12.36 15.32 -6.48
CA GLN A 37 -12.75 16.73 -6.64
C GLN A 37 -13.60 16.95 -7.89
N ALA A 38 -13.22 16.35 -9.02
CA ALA A 38 -13.97 16.44 -10.27
C ALA A 38 -15.33 15.73 -10.19
N LEU A 39 -15.42 14.62 -9.45
CA LEU A 39 -16.68 13.90 -9.26
C LEU A 39 -17.64 14.66 -8.35
N LEU A 40 -17.14 15.28 -7.26
CA LEU A 40 -17.94 16.08 -6.33
C LEU A 40 -18.52 17.32 -7.02
N SER A 41 -17.72 18.03 -7.82
CA SER A 41 -18.21 19.19 -8.59
C SER A 41 -19.26 18.79 -9.63
N TYR A 42 -19.09 17.64 -10.30
CA TYR A 42 -20.10 17.09 -11.21
C TYR A 42 -21.42 16.71 -10.52
N GLN A 43 -21.38 16.30 -9.25
CA GLN A 43 -22.56 15.97 -8.45
C GLN A 43 -23.34 17.22 -8.02
N GLU A 44 -22.64 18.27 -7.59
CA GLU A 44 -23.27 19.56 -7.24
C GLU A 44 -24.08 20.13 -8.41
N GLU A 45 -23.59 19.96 -9.64
CA GLU A 45 -24.26 20.41 -10.86
C GLU A 45 -25.51 19.58 -11.22
N ARG A 46 -25.58 18.29 -10.84
CA ARG A 46 -26.63 17.37 -11.34
C ARG A 46 -27.58 16.78 -10.30
N ARG A 47 -27.43 17.08 -8.99
CA ARG A 47 -28.34 16.66 -7.88
C ARG A 47 -28.87 15.22 -8.01
N MET A 48 -28.00 14.23 -8.23
CA MET A 48 -28.43 12.83 -8.32
C MET A 48 -28.32 12.09 -6.99
N LYS A 49 -29.29 11.19 -6.72
CA LYS A 49 -29.54 10.49 -5.44
C LYS A 49 -28.53 9.37 -5.09
N TYR A 50 -27.40 9.26 -5.77
CA TYR A 50 -26.40 8.18 -5.60
C TYR A 50 -25.36 8.45 -4.48
N VAL A 51 -25.69 9.40 -3.62
CA VAL A 51 -24.95 9.96 -2.47
C VAL A 51 -24.43 8.89 -1.49
N MET A 52 -25.21 7.83 -1.22
CA MET A 52 -24.94 6.93 -0.09
C MET A 52 -23.74 5.99 -0.24
N SER A 53 -23.24 5.68 -1.44
CA SER A 53 -22.12 4.73 -1.62
C SER A 53 -20.78 5.45 -1.70
N ILE A 54 -20.75 6.56 -2.44
CA ILE A 54 -19.54 7.33 -2.69
C ILE A 54 -19.11 8.12 -1.44
N GLU A 55 -20.05 8.75 -0.72
CA GLU A 55 -19.72 9.45 0.52
C GLU A 55 -19.21 8.48 1.58
N ARG A 56 -19.84 7.31 1.74
CA ARG A 56 -19.35 6.27 2.66
C ARG A 56 -17.95 5.77 2.30
N PHE A 57 -17.66 5.63 1.00
CA PHE A 57 -16.33 5.27 0.53
C PHE A 57 -15.29 6.37 0.78
N ALA A 58 -15.62 7.62 0.42
CA ALA A 58 -14.75 8.77 0.64
C ALA A 58 -14.50 9.03 2.14
N GLU A 59 -15.51 8.87 2.98
CA GLU A 59 -15.40 9.01 4.43
C GLU A 59 -14.57 7.87 5.04
N ALA A 60 -14.83 6.61 4.64
CA ALA A 60 -14.03 5.47 5.09
C ALA A 60 -12.55 5.62 4.68
N ARG A 61 -12.30 6.08 3.45
CA ARG A 61 -10.95 6.33 2.94
C ARG A 61 -10.29 7.52 3.64
N GLY A 62 -11.02 8.62 3.84
CA GLY A 62 -10.55 9.79 4.59
C GLY A 62 -10.19 9.44 6.03
N ARG A 63 -11.01 8.61 6.70
CA ARG A 63 -10.69 8.05 8.02
C ARG A 63 -9.45 7.16 7.99
N GLN A 64 -9.30 6.31 6.98
CA GLN A 64 -8.13 5.45 6.84
C GLN A 64 -6.84 6.26 6.61
N GLN A 65 -6.89 7.28 5.76
CA GLN A 65 -5.73 8.13 5.49
C GLN A 65 -5.35 8.98 6.70
N GLY A 66 -6.34 9.60 7.36
CA GLY A 66 -6.11 10.35 8.60
C GLY A 66 -5.47 9.49 9.69
N ALA A 67 -5.91 8.25 9.84
CA ALA A 67 -5.32 7.32 10.81
C ALA A 67 -3.86 6.95 10.47
N LYS A 68 -3.52 6.81 9.18
CA LYS A 68 -2.13 6.53 8.73
C LYS A 68 -1.21 7.71 9.00
N GLU A 69 -1.65 8.92 8.65
CA GLU A 69 -0.89 10.16 8.88
C GLU A 69 -0.68 10.41 10.37
N GLU A 70 -1.73 10.24 11.17
CA GLU A 70 -1.66 10.38 12.64
C GLU A 70 -0.67 9.38 13.26
N ARG A 71 -0.70 8.12 12.81
CA ARG A 71 0.25 7.09 13.29
C ARG A 71 1.70 7.50 12.99
N ARG A 72 1.98 7.97 11.78
CA ARG A 72 3.33 8.41 11.39
C ARG A 72 3.78 9.60 12.23
N GLU A 73 2.95 10.62 12.37
CA GLU A 73 3.26 11.79 13.21
C GLU A 73 3.51 11.41 14.67
N LEU A 74 2.70 10.48 15.19
CA LEU A 74 2.86 9.97 16.54
C LEU A 74 4.21 9.26 16.72
N ILE A 75 4.60 8.40 15.78
CA ILE A 75 5.91 7.71 15.80
C ILE A 75 7.05 8.73 15.74
N LEU A 76 7.00 9.70 14.82
CA LEU A 76 8.01 10.76 14.71
C LEU A 76 8.14 11.57 16.00
N ARG A 77 7.02 11.86 16.66
CA ARG A 77 6.99 12.56 17.95
C ARG A 77 7.57 11.70 19.08
N GLN A 78 7.27 10.40 19.12
CA GLN A 78 7.83 9.47 20.10
C GLN A 78 9.34 9.34 19.95
N LEU A 79 9.81 9.12 18.73
CA LEU A 79 11.24 9.06 18.41
C LEU A 79 11.95 10.37 18.76
N SER A 80 11.33 11.53 18.44
CA SER A 80 11.90 12.83 18.80
C SER A 80 11.99 13.06 20.31
N ARG A 81 11.05 12.49 21.09
CA ARG A 81 11.09 12.56 22.56
C ARG A 81 12.12 11.61 23.17
N LYS A 82 12.30 10.41 22.61
CA LYS A 82 13.19 9.39 23.14
C LYS A 82 14.65 9.62 22.73
N LEU A 83 14.87 10.00 21.48
CA LEU A 83 16.19 10.09 20.84
C LEU A 83 16.66 11.53 20.63
N GLY A 84 15.82 12.53 20.96
CA GLY A 84 16.10 13.94 20.76
C GLY A 84 15.84 14.41 19.32
N THR A 85 16.55 15.44 18.86
CA THR A 85 16.32 16.02 17.54
C THR A 85 16.68 15.05 16.43
N LEU A 86 15.67 14.50 15.75
CA LEU A 86 15.86 13.68 14.56
C LEU A 86 16.34 14.52 13.37
N PRO A 87 17.41 14.12 12.66
CA PRO A 87 17.84 14.71 11.40
C PRO A 87 16.73 14.74 10.34
N VAL A 88 16.82 15.67 9.40
CA VAL A 88 15.81 15.84 8.34
C VAL A 88 15.75 14.60 7.44
N GLU A 89 16.91 14.01 7.19
CA GLU A 89 17.11 12.80 6.40
C GLU A 89 16.37 11.62 7.03
N THR A 90 16.58 11.38 8.33
CA THR A 90 15.90 10.32 9.09
C THR A 90 14.38 10.51 9.10
N ARG A 91 13.91 11.76 9.25
CA ARG A 91 12.46 12.06 9.18
C ARG A 91 11.88 11.76 7.80
N SER A 92 12.64 12.07 6.75
CA SER A 92 12.25 11.78 5.36
C SER A 92 12.15 10.27 5.12
N GLN A 93 13.15 9.50 5.57
CA GLN A 93 13.14 8.03 5.50
C GLN A 93 11.92 7.44 6.22
N ILE A 94 11.65 7.87 7.47
CA ILE A 94 10.47 7.41 8.23
C ILE A 94 9.16 7.79 7.52
N SER A 95 9.12 8.94 6.85
CA SER A 95 7.94 9.38 6.12
C SER A 95 7.64 8.53 4.89
N ASN A 96 8.68 7.93 4.30
CA ASN A 96 8.56 7.03 3.15
C ASN A 96 8.25 5.58 3.55
N LEU A 97 8.29 5.23 4.84
CA LEU A 97 7.93 3.89 5.30
C LEU A 97 6.45 3.59 5.07
N SER A 98 6.20 2.34 4.69
CA SER A 98 4.86 1.81 4.51
C SER A 98 4.13 1.66 5.87
N PRO A 99 2.79 1.52 5.89
CA PRO A 99 2.04 1.33 7.13
C PRO A 99 2.49 0.11 7.96
N SER A 100 2.89 -0.99 7.29
CA SER A 100 3.36 -2.20 7.97
C SER A 100 4.78 -2.03 8.51
N GLN A 101 5.65 -1.29 7.82
CA GLN A 101 6.97 -0.93 8.35
C GLN A 101 6.87 0.04 9.52
N LEU A 102 5.90 0.94 9.51
CA LEU A 102 5.62 1.82 10.65
C LEU A 102 5.11 1.04 11.87
N GLU A 103 4.40 -0.08 11.68
CA GLU A 103 4.03 -1.01 12.76
C GLU A 103 5.27 -1.69 13.34
N ASP A 104 6.12 -2.28 12.51
CA ASP A 104 7.39 -2.87 12.95
C ASP A 104 8.26 -1.83 13.70
N LEU A 105 8.35 -0.61 13.19
CA LEU A 105 9.05 0.50 13.84
C LEU A 105 8.42 0.86 15.18
N SER A 106 7.09 0.78 15.30
CA SER A 106 6.37 1.08 16.54
C SER A 106 6.69 0.13 17.69
N GLU A 107 7.04 -1.11 17.37
CA GLU A 107 7.49 -2.11 18.33
C GLU A 107 8.99 -1.92 18.62
N ALA A 108 9.82 -1.86 17.58
CA ALA A 108 11.27 -1.71 17.72
C ALA A 108 11.68 -0.42 18.45
N LEU A 109 10.92 0.67 18.28
CA LEU A 109 11.21 1.94 18.95
C LEU A 109 11.17 1.84 20.47
N LEU A 110 10.47 0.84 21.04
CA LEU A 110 10.42 0.62 22.48
C LEU A 110 11.78 0.18 23.03
N ASP A 111 12.62 -0.45 22.21
CA ASP A 111 13.94 -0.96 22.59
C ASP A 111 15.09 0.03 22.29
N PHE A 112 14.85 1.07 21.47
CA PHE A 112 15.91 2.04 21.13
C PHE A 112 16.40 2.82 22.34
N ALA A 113 17.72 2.84 22.57
CA ALA A 113 18.40 3.67 23.55
C ALA A 113 19.00 4.94 22.94
N ALA A 114 19.36 4.91 21.64
CA ALA A 114 20.03 6.01 20.95
C ALA A 114 19.62 6.11 19.47
N LEU A 115 20.00 7.22 18.83
CA LEU A 115 19.78 7.44 17.40
C LEU A 115 20.50 6.39 16.53
N SER A 116 21.61 5.81 17.02
CA SER A 116 22.30 4.70 16.36
C SER A 116 21.38 3.51 16.14
N ASP A 117 20.56 3.15 17.14
CA ASP A 117 19.68 1.97 17.06
C ASP A 117 18.62 2.15 15.98
N LEU A 118 18.08 3.37 15.85
CA LEU A 118 17.16 3.74 14.78
C LEU A 118 17.85 3.66 13.40
N ASN A 119 19.06 4.18 13.28
CA ASN A 119 19.80 4.15 12.02
C ASN A 119 20.18 2.71 11.63
N GLU A 120 20.59 1.90 12.60
CA GLU A 120 20.86 0.47 12.41
C GLU A 120 19.62 -0.28 11.95
N TRP A 121 18.47 -0.03 12.58
CA TRP A 121 17.20 -0.61 12.18
C TRP A 121 16.81 -0.23 10.74
N LEU A 122 16.93 1.06 10.38
CA LEU A 122 16.66 1.53 9.02
C LEU A 122 17.60 0.88 8.00
N SER A 123 18.90 0.84 8.29
CA SER A 123 19.89 0.20 7.41
C SER A 123 19.66 -1.32 7.29
N GLN A 124 19.24 -1.99 8.36
CA GLN A 124 18.92 -3.41 8.32
C GLN A 124 17.69 -3.68 7.44
N LEU A 125 16.66 -2.84 7.53
CA LEU A 125 15.47 -2.93 6.68
C LEU A 125 15.83 -2.75 5.20
N GLU A 126 16.61 -1.71 4.87
CA GLU A 126 17.09 -1.46 3.50
C GLU A 126 17.94 -2.64 2.98
N ALA A 127 18.82 -3.20 3.82
CA ALA A 127 19.64 -4.36 3.46
C ALA A 127 18.78 -5.62 3.20
N GLN A 128 17.79 -5.90 4.04
CA GLN A 128 16.86 -7.02 3.85
C GLN A 128 16.07 -6.90 2.54
N GLN A 129 15.59 -5.69 2.22
CA GLN A 129 14.89 -5.43 0.98
C GLN A 129 15.81 -5.64 -0.23
N ALA A 130 17.03 -5.10 -0.18
CA ALA A 130 18.01 -5.26 -1.25
C ALA A 130 18.38 -6.73 -1.48
N GLU A 131 18.57 -7.49 -0.41
CA GLU A 131 18.88 -8.93 -0.49
C GLU A 131 17.75 -9.71 -1.15
N VAL A 132 16.49 -9.50 -0.71
CA VAL A 132 15.33 -10.17 -1.31
C VAL A 132 15.15 -9.78 -2.77
N LEU A 133 15.30 -8.50 -3.11
CA LEU A 133 15.22 -8.04 -4.50
C LEU A 133 16.32 -8.65 -5.37
N GLN A 134 17.53 -8.77 -4.85
CA GLN A 134 18.64 -9.41 -5.56
C GLN A 134 18.36 -10.89 -5.77
N GLN A 135 17.91 -11.62 -4.76
CA GLN A 135 17.57 -13.04 -4.88
C GLN A 135 16.44 -13.28 -5.89
N LEU A 136 15.41 -12.43 -5.88
CA LEU A 136 14.33 -12.50 -6.87
C LEU A 136 14.83 -12.15 -8.27
N ALA A 137 15.73 -11.17 -8.41
CA ALA A 137 16.33 -10.82 -9.70
C ALA A 137 17.22 -11.96 -10.24
N ASP A 138 17.97 -12.64 -9.38
CA ASP A 138 18.80 -13.79 -9.73
C ASP A 138 17.93 -14.98 -10.18
N LYS A 139 16.76 -15.17 -9.55
CA LYS A 139 15.85 -16.28 -9.86
C LYS A 139 14.99 -16.04 -11.09
N PHE A 140 14.45 -14.84 -11.24
CA PHE A 140 13.42 -14.52 -12.22
C PHE A 140 13.88 -13.58 -13.34
N GLY A 141 15.11 -13.04 -13.25
CA GLY A 141 15.61 -12.05 -14.18
C GLY A 141 15.06 -10.65 -13.91
N GLN A 142 14.75 -9.91 -14.96
CA GLN A 142 14.32 -8.51 -14.84
C GLN A 142 12.91 -8.41 -14.25
N LEU A 143 12.83 -7.91 -13.01
CA LEU A 143 11.57 -7.60 -12.33
C LEU A 143 11.05 -6.22 -12.78
N ASP A 144 9.73 -6.10 -12.86
CA ASP A 144 9.05 -4.82 -13.08
C ASP A 144 9.28 -3.88 -11.88
N GLU A 145 9.37 -2.57 -12.14
CA GLU A 145 9.47 -1.51 -11.13
C GLU A 145 8.31 -1.59 -10.12
N ALA A 146 7.11 -1.96 -10.58
CA ALA A 146 5.95 -2.16 -9.71
C ALA A 146 6.15 -3.29 -8.69
N VAL A 147 6.82 -4.38 -9.08
CA VAL A 147 7.15 -5.50 -8.18
C VAL A 147 8.20 -5.06 -7.17
N GLY A 148 9.21 -4.31 -7.63
CA GLY A 148 10.23 -3.71 -6.76
C GLY A 148 9.62 -2.84 -5.67
N ALA A 149 8.70 -1.94 -6.05
CA ALA A 149 8.02 -1.06 -5.11
C ALA A 149 7.16 -1.84 -4.09
N GLN A 150 6.51 -2.93 -4.51
CA GLN A 150 5.73 -3.77 -3.60
C GLN A 150 6.60 -4.50 -2.58
N VAL A 151 7.75 -5.04 -3.01
CA VAL A 151 8.72 -5.69 -2.09
C VAL A 151 9.31 -4.67 -1.12
N GLN A 152 9.64 -3.45 -1.60
CA GLN A 152 10.13 -2.37 -0.75
C GLN A 152 9.10 -1.88 0.28
N ALA A 153 7.80 -2.07 0.04
CA ALA A 153 6.75 -1.72 0.98
C ALA A 153 6.49 -2.80 2.06
N LEU A 154 7.15 -3.97 1.98
CA LEU A 154 6.94 -5.05 2.92
C LEU A 154 7.62 -4.81 4.28
N SER A 155 6.99 -5.32 5.33
CA SER A 155 7.55 -5.40 6.69
C SER A 155 8.69 -6.42 6.73
N SER A 156 9.57 -6.35 7.74
CA SER A 156 10.67 -7.33 7.90
C SER A 156 10.14 -8.76 8.05
N SER A 157 9.02 -8.92 8.76
CA SER A 157 8.34 -10.21 8.90
C SER A 157 7.76 -10.73 7.58
N SER A 158 7.31 -9.83 6.70
CA SER A 158 6.80 -10.18 5.38
C SER A 158 7.92 -10.52 4.40
N LEU A 159 9.05 -9.81 4.45
CA LEU A 159 10.26 -10.10 3.68
C LEU A 159 10.82 -11.49 4.01
N ALA A 160 10.87 -11.86 5.29
CA ALA A 160 11.30 -13.20 5.70
C ALA A 160 10.41 -14.30 5.11
N LYS A 161 9.09 -14.12 5.18
CA LYS A 161 8.11 -15.05 4.58
C LYS A 161 8.18 -15.08 3.05
N LEU A 162 8.49 -13.95 2.42
CA LEU A 162 8.68 -13.87 0.98
C LEU A 162 9.90 -14.69 0.58
N ASN A 163 11.02 -14.52 1.29
CA ASN A 163 12.24 -15.26 1.02
C ASN A 163 12.03 -16.78 1.17
N GLU A 164 11.34 -17.21 2.24
CA GLU A 164 10.99 -18.62 2.45
C GLU A 164 10.14 -19.18 1.30
N ALA A 165 9.05 -18.50 0.94
CA ALA A 165 8.17 -18.92 -0.15
C ALA A 165 8.84 -18.82 -1.53
N ALA A 166 9.76 -17.87 -1.70
CA ALA A 166 10.47 -17.64 -2.95
C ALA A 166 11.33 -18.83 -3.36
N ALA A 167 11.70 -19.74 -2.45
CA ALA A 167 12.38 -20.99 -2.79
C ALA A 167 11.51 -21.88 -3.69
N ASP A 168 10.22 -21.97 -3.40
CA ASP A 168 9.27 -22.86 -4.08
C ASP A 168 8.75 -22.30 -5.40
N PHE A 169 8.82 -20.97 -5.59
CA PHE A 169 8.24 -20.33 -6.77
C PHE A 169 8.91 -20.78 -8.08
N THR A 170 8.14 -21.30 -9.03
CA THR A 170 8.69 -21.73 -10.33
C THR A 170 8.56 -20.67 -11.42
N ALA A 171 7.65 -19.71 -11.22
CA ALA A 171 7.35 -18.64 -12.17
C ALA A 171 7.09 -17.30 -11.48
N VAL A 172 7.26 -16.20 -12.23
CA VAL A 172 6.99 -14.82 -11.76
C VAL A 172 5.52 -14.62 -11.40
N ASP A 173 4.60 -15.34 -12.05
CA ASP A 173 3.16 -15.24 -11.75
C ASP A 173 2.84 -15.66 -10.31
N GLU A 174 3.54 -16.67 -9.77
CA GLU A 174 3.37 -17.10 -8.38
C GLU A 174 3.83 -16.02 -7.38
N LEU A 175 4.91 -15.32 -7.70
CA LEU A 175 5.38 -14.15 -6.94
C LEU A 175 4.35 -13.02 -6.97
N LEU A 176 3.80 -12.72 -8.15
CA LEU A 176 2.76 -11.69 -8.30
C LEU A 176 1.49 -12.03 -7.53
N ASP A 177 1.07 -13.29 -7.54
CA ASP A 177 -0.10 -13.75 -6.79
C ASP A 177 0.14 -13.70 -5.29
N TRP A 178 1.34 -14.06 -4.83
CA TRP A 178 1.74 -13.92 -3.43
C TRP A 178 1.72 -12.45 -2.96
N LEU A 179 2.25 -11.53 -3.77
CA LEU A 179 2.26 -10.10 -3.46
C LEU A 179 0.85 -9.52 -3.45
N LYS A 180 -0.01 -9.89 -4.41
CA LYS A 180 -1.42 -9.49 -4.44
C LYS A 180 -2.16 -9.93 -3.18
N ALA A 181 -1.97 -11.17 -2.75
CA ALA A 181 -2.62 -11.73 -1.58
C ALA A 181 -2.30 -10.96 -0.28
N ARG A 182 -1.17 -10.24 -0.22
CA ARG A 182 -0.74 -9.46 0.95
C ARG A 182 -0.83 -7.94 0.79
N SER A 183 -0.94 -7.44 -0.43
CA SER A 183 -1.22 -6.02 -0.72
C SER A 183 -2.63 -5.58 -0.33
N HIS A 184 -3.55 -6.52 -0.04
CA HIS A 184 -4.96 -6.25 0.22
C HIS A 184 -5.39 -6.56 1.66
N PRO A 185 -5.15 -5.67 2.64
CA PRO A 185 -5.73 -5.81 3.97
C PRO A 185 -7.07 -5.04 4.02
N ALA A 186 -8.14 -5.54 3.38
CA ALA A 186 -9.56 -5.20 3.70
C ALA A 186 -10.61 -5.74 2.69
N ALA A 187 -10.70 -7.05 2.48
CA ALA A 187 -11.91 -7.64 1.89
C ALA A 187 -12.51 -8.80 2.68
N ASP A 188 -11.95 -9.12 3.86
CA ASP A 188 -12.50 -10.14 4.77
C ASP A 188 -12.74 -9.53 6.16
N ASN A 189 -13.75 -8.66 6.25
CA ASN A 189 -14.55 -8.55 7.48
C ASN A 189 -15.83 -7.76 7.22
N HIS A 190 -16.83 -8.41 6.64
CA HIS A 190 -18.19 -8.22 7.12
C HIS A 190 -18.89 -9.57 7.06
N SER A 191 -18.81 -10.24 8.21
CA SER A 191 -19.56 -11.42 8.58
C SER A 191 -21.05 -11.24 8.30
N GLU A 192 -21.61 -12.33 7.82
CA GLU A 192 -23.01 -12.72 7.97
C GLU A 192 -23.60 -12.25 9.30
N LEU A 193 -24.70 -11.49 9.19
CA LEU A 193 -25.81 -11.48 10.14
C LEU A 193 -27.11 -11.43 9.34
#